data_AF-A0A1G2PQ65-F1
#
_entry.id   AF-A0A1G2PQ65-F1
#
_cell.length_a   1.000
_cell.length_b   1.000
_cell.length_c   1.000
_cell.angle_alpha   90.00
_cell.angle_beta   90.00
_cell.angle_gamma   90.00
#
_symmetry.space_group_name_H-M   'P 1'
#
loop_
_entity.id
_entity.type
_entity.pdbx_description
1 polymer ?
#
loop_
_entity_poly.entity_id
_entity_poly.type
_entity_poly.pdbx_seq_one_letter_code
_entity_poly.pdbx_strand_id
1 'polypeptide(L)' 'MKVDLSWGGATSGNVDVYRNGSVVTTTANDWAYTDHINQKGSGTFTYKICEAGKSACSNESTVAF' A
#
# COMPACT_ATOMS: atom_id res chain seq x y z
N MET A 1 -8.81 12.87 -0.73
CA MET A 1 -8.66 12.00 0.46
C MET A 1 -7.23 11.51 0.55
N LYS A 2 -6.77 11.10 1.73
CA LYS A 2 -5.46 10.49 1.90
C LYS A 2 -5.56 9.28 2.82
N VAL A 3 -4.71 8.28 2.58
CA VAL A 3 -4.58 7.09 3.43
C VAL A 3 -3.14 6.98 3.88
N ASP A 4 -2.93 7.00 5.18
CA ASP A 4 -1.62 6.78 5.77
C ASP A 4 -1.44 5.28 6.00
N LEU A 5 -0.57 4.68 5.22
CA LEU A 5 -0.20 3.27 5.33
C LEU A 5 1.08 3.18 6.17
N SER A 6 1.10 2.20 7.07
CA SER A 6 2.31 1.77 7.75
C SER A 6 2.42 0.28 7.65
N TRP A 7 3.63 -0.22 7.41
CA TRP A 7 3.91 -1.64 7.32
C TRP A 7 5.27 -1.94 7.92
N GLY A 8 5.51 -3.22 8.16
CA GLY A 8 6.81 -3.69 8.59
C GLY A 8 7.05 -5.15 8.24
N GLY A 9 8.29 -5.58 8.46
CA GLY A 9 8.73 -6.96 8.19
C GLY A 9 9.18 -7.20 6.75
N ALA A 10 9.13 -6.19 5.88
CA ALA A 10 9.74 -6.28 4.56
C ALA A 10 11.27 -6.23 4.67
N THR A 11 11.93 -7.11 3.92
CA THR A 11 13.40 -7.27 3.89
C THR A 11 14.04 -6.69 2.63
N SER A 12 13.23 -6.36 1.62
CA SER A 12 13.67 -5.68 0.40
C SER A 12 13.91 -4.19 0.65
N GLY A 13 14.73 -3.57 -0.20
CA GLY A 13 14.96 -2.12 -0.17
C GLY A 13 13.76 -1.30 -0.64
N ASN A 14 12.90 -1.90 -1.47
CA ASN A 14 11.68 -1.29 -2.01
C ASN A 14 10.48 -2.22 -1.82
N VAL A 15 9.29 -1.63 -1.74
CA VAL A 15 8.01 -2.35 -1.66
C VAL A 15 7.02 -1.79 -2.69
N ASP A 16 6.21 -2.68 -3.21
CA ASP A 16 5.09 -2.37 -4.10
C ASP A 16 3.82 -2.21 -3.27
N VAL A 17 3.22 -1.02 -3.36
CA VAL A 17 1.94 -0.71 -2.73
C VAL A 17 0.85 -1.07 -3.72
N TYR A 18 0.02 -2.04 -3.37
CA TYR A 18 -1.18 -2.41 -4.11
C TYR A 18 -2.40 -1.76 -3.50
N ARG A 19 -3.29 -1.26 -4.36
CA ARG A 19 -4.64 -0.78 -4.02
C ARG A 19 -5.65 -1.49 -4.91
N ASN A 20 -6.63 -2.16 -4.30
CA ASN A 20 -7.66 -2.96 -4.97
C ASN A 20 -7.07 -3.96 -5.98
N GLY A 21 -5.95 -4.60 -5.62
CA GLY A 21 -5.27 -5.59 -6.44
C GLY A 21 -4.36 -5.03 -7.55
N SER A 22 -4.27 -3.71 -7.73
CA SER A 22 -3.37 -3.07 -8.70
C SER A 22 -2.24 -2.31 -8.01
N VAL A 23 -1.02 -2.35 -8.54
CA VAL A 23 0.10 -1.56 -8.01
C VAL A 23 -0.18 -0.08 -8.25
N VAL A 24 -0.22 0.69 -7.17
CA VAL A 24 -0.33 2.15 -7.25
C VAL A 24 1.03 2.83 -7.28
N THR A 25 2.00 2.27 -6.57
CA THR A 25 3.37 2.81 -6.55
C THR A 25 4.35 1.75 -6.06
N THR A 26 5.63 1.95 -6.38
CA THR A 26 6.75 1.30 -5.73
C THR A 26 7.48 2.37 -4.93
N THR A 27 7.61 2.15 -3.62
CA THR A 27 8.31 3.08 -2.71
C THR A 27 9.47 2.39 -2.02
N ALA A 28 10.40 3.17 -1.47
CA ALA A 28 11.40 2.62 -0.58
C ALA A 28 10.73 1.94 0.62
N ASN A 29 11.38 0.94 1.20
CA ASN A 29 10.90 0.29 2.41
C ASN A 29 11.21 1.15 3.65
N ASP A 30 10.61 2.34 3.70
CA ASP A 30 10.72 3.35 4.77
C ASP A 30 9.57 3.26 5.78
N TRP A 31 8.85 2.13 5.80
CA TRP A 31 7.82 1.73 6.78
C TRP A 31 6.52 2.54 6.73
N ALA A 32 6.44 3.57 5.88
CA ALA A 32 5.26 4.42 5.77
C ALA A 32 5.06 4.97 4.36
N TYR A 33 3.81 5.10 3.94
CA TYR A 33 3.44 5.78 2.70
C TYR A 33 2.06 6.39 2.80
N THR A 34 1.93 7.63 2.33
CA THR A 34 0.65 8.32 2.24
C THR A 34 0.12 8.22 0.82
N ASP A 35 -0.94 7.43 0.61
CA ASP A 35 -1.64 7.36 -0.66
C ASP A 35 -2.59 8.55 -0.82
N HIS A 36 -2.30 9.42 -1.78
CA HIS A 36 -3.16 10.55 -2.13
C HIS A 36 -4.29 10.10 -3.06
N ILE A 37 -5.41 9.67 -2.46
CA ILE A 37 -6.63 9.37 -3.20
C ILE A 37 -7.29 10.69 -3.63
N ASN A 38 -6.97 11.16 -4.82
CA ASN A 38 -7.58 12.34 -5.44
C ASN A 38 -9.04 12.11 -5.89
N GLN A 39 -9.82 11.33 -5.12
CA GLN A 39 -11.26 11.15 -5.32
C GLN A 39 -12.06 11.93 -4.27
N LYS A 40 -13.28 12.30 -4.66
CA LYS A 40 -14.32 12.91 -3.80
C LYS A 40 -15.44 11.89 -3.60
N GLY A 41 -15.83 11.64 -2.35
CA GLY A 41 -16.90 10.70 -2.00
C GLY A 41 -16.44 9.63 -1.01
N SER A 42 -17.38 8.76 -0.61
CA SER A 42 -17.14 7.58 0.22
C SER A 42 -16.67 6.41 -0.63
N GLY A 43 -15.77 5.59 -0.10
CA GLY A 43 -15.24 4.43 -0.81
C GLY A 43 -14.40 3.52 0.06
N THR A 44 -14.30 2.26 -0.36
CA THR A 44 -13.45 1.25 0.29
C THR A 44 -12.24 0.95 -0.58
N PHE A 45 -11.06 0.99 0.03
CA PHE A 45 -9.79 0.66 -0.60
C PHE A 45 -9.11 -0.46 0.15
N THR A 46 -8.76 -1.53 -0.55
CA THR A 46 -7.98 -2.64 -0.01
C THR A 46 -6.52 -2.46 -0.39
N TYR A 47 -5.66 -2.38 0.61
CA TYR A 47 -4.22 -2.23 0.45
C TYR A 47 -3.48 -3.53 0.73
N LYS A 48 -2.41 -3.76 -0.02
CA LYS A 48 -1.46 -4.85 0.20
C LYS A 48 -0.06 -4.36 -0.13
N ILE A 49 0.92 -4.69 0.71
CA ILE A 49 2.31 -4.33 0.49
C ILE A 49 3.05 -5.59 0.06
N CYS A 50 3.80 -5.55 -1.04
CA CYS A 50 4.64 -6.66 -1.47
C CYS A 50 6.10 -6.23 -1.57
N GLU A 51 7.03 -7.14 -1.30
CA GLU A 51 8.45 -6.89 -1.51
C GLU A 51 8.75 -6.79 -3.01
N ALA A 52 9.34 -5.67 -3.46
CA ALA A 52 9.64 -5.46 -4.87
C ALA A 52 10.62 -6.54 -5.38
N GLY A 53 10.24 -7.24 -6.44
CA GLY A 53 11.02 -8.34 -7.01
C GLY A 53 10.95 -9.66 -6.25
N LYS A 54 10.06 -9.79 -5.23
CA LYS A 54 9.78 -11.06 -4.56
C LYS A 54 8.27 -11.34 -4.51
N SER A 55 7.92 -12.58 -4.19
CA SER A 55 6.53 -13.02 -4.01
C SER A 55 6.01 -12.80 -2.58
N ALA A 56 6.82 -12.24 -1.68
CA ALA A 56 6.44 -12.01 -0.30
C ALA A 56 5.56 -10.76 -0.18
N CYS A 57 4.33 -10.94 0.31
CA CYS A 57 3.38 -9.86 0.52
C CYS A 57 2.84 -9.87 1.95
N SER A 58 2.47 -8.69 2.43
CA SER A 58 1.73 -8.49 3.67
C SER A 58 0.30 -9.03 3.55
N ASN A 59 -0.41 -9.03 4.68
CA ASN A 59 -1.86 -9.17 4.69
C ASN A 59 -2.53 -8.00 3.96
N GLU A 60 -3.74 -8.27 3.46
CA GLU A 60 -4.61 -7.24 2.89
C GLU A 60 -5.29 -6.45 4.01
N SER A 61 -5.37 -5.13 3.85
CA SER A 61 -6.00 -4.23 4.81
C SER A 61 -7.00 -3.34 4.10
N THR A 62 -8.26 -3.36 4.53
CA THR A 62 -9.32 -2.57 3.90
C THR A 62 -9.61 -1.33 4.72
N VAL A 63 -9.58 -0.17 4.07
CA VAL A 63 -9.90 1.13 4.66
C VAL A 63 -11.15 1.68 3.99
N ALA A 64 -12.14 2.05 4.81
CA ALA A 64 -13.39 2.66 4.37
C ALA A 64 -13.41 4.15 4.74
N PHE A 65 -13.94 4.99 3.86
CA PHE A 65 -14.10 6.43 4.05
C PHE A 65 -15.50 6.88 3.67
#